data_AF-A0A9X2BU35-F1
#
_entry.id   AF-A0A9X2BU35-F1
#
_cell.length_a   1.000
_cell.length_b   1.000
_cell.length_c   1.000
_cell.angle_alpha   90.00
_cell.angle_beta   90.00
_cell.angle_gamma   90.00
#
_symmetry.space_group_name_H-M   'P 1'
#
loop_
_entity.id
_entity.type
_entity.pdbx_description
1 polymer ?
#
loop_
_entity_poly.entity_id
_entity_poly.type
_entity_poly.pdbx_seq_one_letter_code
_entity_poly.pdbx_strand_id
1 'polypeptide(L)'
;MNPLLRRHVLAAGAAGGLLGATAASAQGTPPAPAASPYPSRGPGRGGTDPGPFDAARGRQNPDMVNPPATDHGTLPNLRFSYADAHVRQESGGWTRQITVRELGVSQDIAGVNMRLNSGGIRELHWHKEAEWAYMLYGQARITAIDAEGRQFVDDVGVGDLWYFPGGIPHSIQGLGEDGCEFLLAFDSGSFDEDSTFLISDWFRRVPPEVLGKNFGVPAGNFGNTPSPDELYIFKAPLPGPLANDRMQGVAQVPAAESFSHRMLAQDPIRTKSGTVRITDSSVFKASKTIAAALVEVQPGGMRELHWHPNTNEWQYYIEGEARMGVFAASGQARTFDYRAGDVGYVPFAMGHYIENTGSTTLRFLELFRSDHYADLSLNQWMALTPPQLLQSHLHLSDQVMQALARTKSPVVPA
;
A
#
# COMPACT_ATOMS: atom_id res chain seq x y z
N MET A 1 27.69 63.14 -47.81
CA MET A 1 29.11 63.44 -47.52
C MET A 1 29.54 62.54 -46.37
N ASN A 2 30.53 61.67 -46.60
CA ASN A 2 31.26 60.94 -45.55
C ASN A 2 32.36 61.88 -45.00
N PRO A 3 32.76 61.78 -43.72
CA PRO A 3 33.93 60.94 -43.35
C PRO A 3 33.78 60.26 -41.96
N LEU A 4 34.11 58.98 -41.76
CA LEU A 4 35.42 58.35 -41.56
C LEU A 4 36.27 58.85 -40.36
N LEU A 5 36.34 57.95 -39.35
CA LEU A 5 37.52 57.40 -38.66
C LEU A 5 38.33 58.25 -37.64
N ARG A 6 38.50 57.63 -36.45
CA ARG A 6 39.77 57.09 -35.86
C ARG A 6 40.17 57.68 -34.48
N ARG A 7 40.17 56.83 -33.44
CA ARG A 7 41.36 56.32 -32.68
C ARG A 7 41.06 55.94 -31.21
N HIS A 8 41.63 54.80 -30.83
CA HIS A 8 41.74 54.21 -29.50
C HIS A 8 42.60 55.05 -28.53
N VAL A 9 42.44 54.85 -27.21
CA VAL A 9 43.48 54.40 -26.25
C VAL A 9 42.90 54.19 -24.85
N LEU A 10 43.50 53.24 -24.15
CA LEU A 10 43.19 52.56 -22.89
C LEU A 10 43.35 53.38 -21.58
N ALA A 11 42.66 52.84 -20.56
CA ALA A 11 43.07 52.63 -19.15
C ALA A 11 42.88 53.73 -18.09
N ALA A 12 41.90 53.49 -17.21
CA ALA A 12 41.98 53.54 -15.74
C ALA A 12 40.75 52.76 -15.23
N GLY A 13 40.81 51.71 -14.40
CA GLY A 13 41.61 51.55 -13.20
C GLY A 13 40.72 51.82 -11.97
N ALA A 14 39.80 50.90 -11.64
CA ALA A 14 39.07 50.93 -10.37
C ALA A 14 38.78 49.50 -9.90
N ALA A 15 39.32 49.18 -8.74
CA ALA A 15 39.26 47.89 -8.07
C ALA A 15 37.87 47.61 -7.51
N GLY A 16 37.35 46.41 -7.76
CA GLY A 16 36.18 45.83 -7.10
C GLY A 16 36.54 44.45 -6.59
N GLY A 17 36.54 44.28 -5.26
CA GLY A 17 36.95 43.06 -4.57
C GLY A 17 36.05 41.87 -4.88
N LEU A 18 36.68 40.75 -5.21
CA LEU A 18 36.06 39.42 -5.26
C LEU A 18 35.97 38.86 -3.84
N LEU A 19 34.75 38.75 -3.30
CA LEU A 19 34.47 37.86 -2.18
C LEU A 19 34.42 36.44 -2.73
N GLY A 20 35.51 35.68 -2.55
CA GLY A 20 35.57 34.26 -2.87
C GLY A 20 34.69 33.48 -1.90
N ALA A 21 33.57 32.95 -2.38
CA ALA A 21 32.85 31.88 -1.70
C ALA A 21 33.65 30.59 -1.89
N THR A 22 34.33 30.13 -0.83
CA THR A 22 34.89 28.78 -0.77
C THR A 22 33.73 27.79 -0.69
N ALA A 23 33.34 27.23 -1.84
CA ALA A 23 32.53 26.03 -1.87
C ALA A 23 33.37 24.89 -1.28
N ALA A 24 33.10 24.54 -0.03
CA ALA A 24 33.57 23.28 0.52
C ALA A 24 32.88 22.17 -0.27
N SER A 25 33.65 21.50 -1.13
CA SER A 25 33.23 20.25 -1.75
C SER A 25 33.01 19.23 -0.63
N ALA A 26 31.74 19.03 -0.27
CA ALA A 26 31.34 17.82 0.43
C ALA A 26 31.74 16.65 -0.47
N GLN A 27 32.84 15.98 -0.13
CA GLN A 27 33.17 14.67 -0.69
C GLN A 27 32.05 13.72 -0.24
N GLY A 28 31.01 13.64 -1.06
CA GLY A 28 30.02 12.59 -0.92
C GLY A 28 30.74 11.26 -1.01
N THR A 29 30.47 10.38 -0.05
CA THR A 29 30.82 8.96 -0.15
C THR A 29 30.37 8.48 -1.54
N PRO A 30 31.24 7.84 -2.33
CA PRO A 30 30.81 7.30 -3.62
C PRO A 30 29.62 6.36 -3.39
N PRO A 31 28.60 6.39 -4.28
CA PRO A 31 27.48 5.47 -4.17
C PRO A 31 28.03 4.05 -4.07
N ALA A 32 27.44 3.25 -3.17
CA ALA A 32 27.79 1.84 -3.06
C ALA A 32 27.72 1.22 -4.48
N PRO A 33 28.70 0.38 -4.87
CA PRO A 33 28.64 -0.27 -6.17
C PRO A 33 27.31 -0.99 -6.33
N ALA A 34 26.66 -0.84 -7.49
CA ALA A 34 25.39 -1.48 -7.77
C ALA A 34 25.47 -2.98 -7.43
N ALA A 35 24.50 -3.47 -6.65
CA ALA A 35 24.48 -4.85 -6.21
C ALA A 35 24.60 -5.81 -7.41
N SER A 36 25.46 -6.81 -7.28
CA SER A 36 25.66 -7.80 -8.34
C SER A 36 24.35 -8.55 -8.58
N PRO A 37 23.81 -8.59 -9.81
CA PRO A 37 22.64 -9.39 -10.14
C PRO A 37 22.95 -10.89 -10.23
N TYR A 38 24.20 -11.28 -9.96
CA TYR A 38 24.68 -12.65 -10.00
C TYR A 38 24.88 -13.21 -8.58
N PRO A 39 24.63 -14.51 -8.36
CA PRO A 39 24.77 -15.18 -7.06
C PRO A 39 26.24 -15.39 -6.69
N SER A 40 26.92 -14.31 -6.32
CA SER A 40 28.31 -14.26 -5.91
C SER A 40 28.48 -13.22 -4.80
N ARG A 41 28.56 -13.70 -3.56
CA ARG A 41 28.65 -12.85 -2.36
C ARG A 41 30.09 -12.45 -2.00
N GLY A 42 31.08 -13.03 -2.66
CA GLY A 42 32.49 -12.80 -2.40
C GLY A 42 33.37 -13.98 -2.82
N PRO A 43 34.71 -13.88 -2.65
CA PRO A 43 35.63 -14.95 -3.02
C PRO A 43 35.23 -16.30 -2.38
N GLY A 44 34.98 -17.31 -3.21
CA GLY A 44 34.67 -18.68 -2.77
C GLY A 44 33.25 -18.92 -2.24
N ARG A 45 32.33 -17.94 -2.33
CA ARG A 45 30.90 -18.12 -1.98
C ARG A 45 30.01 -17.70 -3.13
N GLY A 46 29.39 -18.68 -3.79
CA GLY A 46 28.61 -18.51 -5.01
C GLY A 46 29.35 -19.02 -6.25
N GLY A 47 28.92 -18.59 -7.44
CA GLY A 47 29.50 -19.01 -8.70
C GLY A 47 29.13 -18.08 -9.86
N THR A 48 29.65 -18.36 -11.05
CA THR A 48 29.12 -17.75 -12.28
C THR A 48 27.71 -18.28 -12.53
N ASP A 49 26.87 -17.46 -13.19
CA ASP A 49 25.53 -17.86 -13.64
C ASP A 49 25.50 -17.90 -15.17
N PRO A 50 26.06 -18.96 -15.80
CA PRO A 50 26.22 -19.02 -17.25
C PRO A 50 24.92 -19.36 -18.01
N GLY A 51 23.84 -19.69 -17.29
CA GLY A 51 22.55 -20.01 -17.89
C GLY A 51 21.77 -18.78 -18.35
N PRO A 52 20.61 -18.96 -19.02
CA PRO A 52 19.69 -17.86 -19.26
C PRO A 52 19.18 -17.29 -17.94
N PHE A 53 19.34 -15.99 -17.72
CA PHE A 53 18.91 -15.31 -16.51
C PHE A 53 18.33 -13.92 -16.83
N ASP A 54 17.45 -13.43 -15.96
CA ASP A 54 16.90 -12.07 -16.05
C ASP A 54 17.69 -11.11 -15.15
N ALA A 55 18.66 -10.42 -15.76
CA ALA A 55 19.50 -9.45 -15.05
C ALA A 55 18.70 -8.28 -14.45
N ALA A 56 17.57 -7.90 -15.07
CA ALA A 56 16.75 -6.79 -14.58
C ALA A 56 16.04 -7.20 -13.28
N ARG A 57 15.43 -8.39 -13.24
CA ARG A 57 14.88 -8.95 -11.99
C ARG A 57 15.96 -9.21 -10.95
N GLY A 58 17.14 -9.71 -11.35
CA GLY A 58 18.26 -9.91 -10.42
C GLY A 58 18.68 -8.61 -9.70
N ARG A 59 18.74 -7.48 -10.42
CA ARG A 59 19.01 -6.15 -9.82
C ARG A 59 17.93 -5.65 -8.87
N GLN A 60 16.69 -6.11 -9.06
CA GLN A 60 15.55 -5.73 -8.23
C GLN A 60 15.43 -6.59 -6.97
N ASN A 61 16.16 -7.70 -6.90
CA ASN A 61 16.13 -8.60 -5.76
C ASN A 61 17.56 -8.92 -5.25
N PRO A 62 18.36 -7.89 -4.88
CA PRO A 62 19.75 -8.08 -4.48
C PRO A 62 19.90 -9.00 -3.25
N ASP A 63 19.03 -8.87 -2.24
CA ASP A 63 19.02 -9.71 -1.04
C ASP A 63 18.33 -11.07 -1.27
N MET A 64 17.70 -11.32 -2.42
CA MET A 64 17.31 -12.69 -2.82
C MET A 64 18.37 -13.41 -3.64
N VAL A 65 19.08 -12.69 -4.52
CA VAL A 65 20.19 -13.24 -5.32
C VAL A 65 21.41 -13.49 -4.42
N ASN A 66 21.71 -12.53 -3.55
CA ASN A 66 22.80 -12.57 -2.59
C ASN A 66 22.28 -12.34 -1.16
N PRO A 67 21.55 -13.31 -0.56
CA PRO A 67 20.93 -13.08 0.74
C PRO A 67 21.87 -12.69 1.89
N PRO A 68 21.34 -12.36 3.07
CA PRO A 68 22.15 -12.31 4.28
C PRO A 68 22.78 -13.67 4.58
N ALA A 69 23.92 -13.69 5.27
CA ALA A 69 24.56 -14.94 5.69
C ALA A 69 23.77 -15.67 6.80
N THR A 70 22.81 -14.97 7.41
CA THR A 70 21.91 -15.44 8.46
C THR A 70 20.64 -16.11 7.92
N ASP A 71 20.34 -15.98 6.63
CA ASP A 71 19.24 -16.71 6.00
C ASP A 71 19.50 -18.21 6.04
N HIS A 72 18.46 -18.99 6.36
CA HIS A 72 18.55 -20.43 6.51
C HIS A 72 17.19 -21.11 6.41
N GLY A 73 17.17 -22.35 5.92
CA GLY A 73 15.96 -23.17 5.85
C GLY A 73 15.05 -22.85 4.67
N THR A 74 13.79 -23.27 4.78
CA THR A 74 12.79 -23.16 3.71
C THR A 74 11.59 -22.37 4.20
N LEU A 75 11.44 -21.16 3.69
CA LEU A 75 10.22 -20.37 3.85
C LEU A 75 9.41 -20.42 2.54
N PRO A 76 8.08 -20.31 2.60
CA PRO A 76 7.29 -20.06 1.41
C PRO A 76 7.66 -18.71 0.78
N ASN A 77 7.21 -18.46 -0.44
CA ASN A 77 7.34 -17.13 -1.04
C ASN A 77 6.47 -16.13 -0.29
N LEU A 78 7.03 -14.95 0.04
CA LEU A 78 6.37 -13.87 0.78
C LEU A 78 6.25 -12.59 -0.06
N ARG A 79 6.47 -12.68 -1.38
CA ARG A 79 6.43 -11.54 -2.29
C ARG A 79 5.73 -11.86 -3.59
N PHE A 80 4.87 -10.95 -4.05
CA PHE A 80 4.37 -10.96 -5.43
C PHE A 80 4.28 -9.53 -5.96
N SER A 81 4.38 -9.31 -7.27
CA SER A 81 4.30 -7.98 -7.87
C SER A 81 3.02 -7.83 -8.69
N TYR A 82 2.32 -6.70 -8.56
CA TYR A 82 1.18 -6.41 -9.44
C TYR A 82 1.59 -6.25 -10.91
N ALA A 83 2.88 -6.02 -11.19
CA ALA A 83 3.40 -6.03 -12.55
C ALA A 83 3.35 -7.42 -13.21
N ASP A 84 3.25 -8.48 -12.40
CA ASP A 84 3.17 -9.87 -12.86
C ASP A 84 1.70 -10.39 -12.88
N ALA A 85 0.74 -9.57 -12.44
CA ALA A 85 -0.68 -9.93 -12.44
C ALA A 85 -1.35 -9.64 -13.80
N HIS A 86 -2.38 -10.43 -14.14
CA HIS A 86 -3.20 -10.16 -15.31
C HIS A 86 -3.96 -8.83 -15.14
N VAL A 87 -3.98 -8.01 -16.19
CA VAL A 87 -4.69 -6.73 -16.22
C VAL A 87 -5.97 -6.88 -17.06
N ARG A 88 -7.11 -6.79 -16.39
CA ARG A 88 -8.42 -6.67 -17.03
C ARG A 88 -8.64 -5.22 -17.41
N GLN A 89 -8.77 -4.96 -18.71
CA GLN A 89 -8.96 -3.62 -19.27
C GLN A 89 -10.41 -3.43 -19.67
N GLU A 90 -10.97 -2.29 -19.27
CA GLU A 90 -12.38 -1.97 -19.43
C GLU A 90 -12.55 -0.55 -19.97
N SER A 91 -13.73 -0.20 -20.45
CA SER A 91 -13.93 1.10 -21.07
C SER A 91 -13.67 2.27 -20.10
N GLY A 92 -14.03 2.10 -18.82
CA GLY A 92 -13.86 3.12 -17.78
C GLY A 92 -12.52 3.08 -17.03
N GLY A 93 -11.64 2.11 -17.28
CA GLY A 93 -10.47 1.89 -16.42
C GLY A 93 -9.86 0.50 -16.55
N TRP A 94 -9.17 0.04 -15.50
CA TRP A 94 -8.59 -1.30 -15.44
C TRP A 94 -8.54 -1.83 -14.01
N THR A 95 -8.43 -3.15 -13.87
CA THR A 95 -8.23 -3.83 -12.59
C THR A 95 -7.25 -4.99 -12.73
N ARG A 96 -6.55 -5.31 -11.64
CA ARG A 96 -5.66 -6.48 -11.50
C ARG A 96 -5.65 -6.92 -10.05
N GLN A 97 -5.46 -8.20 -9.81
CA GLN A 97 -5.59 -8.80 -8.48
C GLN A 97 -4.37 -9.67 -8.11
N ILE A 98 -4.04 -9.69 -6.83
CA ILE A 98 -3.13 -10.65 -6.21
C ILE A 98 -3.92 -11.36 -5.12
N THR A 99 -4.21 -12.62 -5.35
CA THR A 99 -5.00 -13.47 -4.47
C THR A 99 -4.13 -14.60 -3.93
N VAL A 100 -4.74 -15.52 -3.20
CA VAL A 100 -4.09 -16.78 -2.81
C VAL A 100 -3.57 -17.59 -4.01
N ARG A 101 -4.10 -17.36 -5.22
CA ARG A 101 -3.65 -18.04 -6.45
C ARG A 101 -2.24 -17.59 -6.86
N GLU A 102 -1.92 -16.31 -6.64
CA GLU A 102 -0.62 -15.71 -6.96
C GLU A 102 0.35 -15.81 -5.78
N LEU A 103 -0.15 -15.59 -4.55
CA LEU A 103 0.64 -15.62 -3.31
C LEU A 103 0.00 -16.57 -2.30
N GLY A 104 0.29 -17.87 -2.43
CA GLY A 104 -0.38 -18.93 -1.67
C GLY A 104 -0.27 -18.88 -0.13
N VAL A 105 0.61 -18.05 0.43
CA VAL A 105 0.65 -17.79 1.88
C VAL A 105 -0.45 -16.85 2.35
N SER A 106 -0.99 -16.04 1.45
CA SER A 106 -1.96 -14.99 1.73
C SER A 106 -3.38 -15.54 1.74
N GLN A 107 -3.72 -16.29 2.79
CA GLN A 107 -5.03 -16.94 2.93
C GLN A 107 -6.12 -16.01 3.44
N ASP A 108 -5.74 -14.99 4.21
CA ASP A 108 -6.69 -14.12 4.92
C ASP A 108 -7.04 -12.84 4.18
N ILE A 109 -6.16 -12.37 3.30
CA ILE A 109 -6.35 -11.12 2.57
C ILE A 109 -5.99 -11.32 1.10
N ALA A 110 -6.81 -10.80 0.20
CA ALA A 110 -6.48 -10.63 -1.22
C ALA A 110 -6.46 -9.14 -1.56
N GLY A 111 -5.59 -8.75 -2.49
CA GLY A 111 -5.47 -7.38 -2.94
C GLY A 111 -5.98 -7.19 -4.36
N VAL A 112 -6.62 -6.04 -4.62
CA VAL A 112 -6.92 -5.55 -5.96
C VAL A 112 -6.34 -4.15 -6.14
N ASN A 113 -5.69 -3.91 -7.26
CA ASN A 113 -5.27 -2.58 -7.67
C ASN A 113 -6.13 -2.17 -8.87
N MET A 114 -6.88 -1.09 -8.69
CA MET A 114 -7.88 -0.63 -9.65
C MET A 114 -7.68 0.84 -10.00
N ARG A 115 -7.92 1.14 -11.28
CA ARG A 115 -7.93 2.47 -11.86
C ARG A 115 -9.30 2.74 -12.46
N LEU A 116 -9.86 3.92 -12.17
CA LEU A 116 -11.02 4.47 -12.85
C LEU A 116 -10.65 5.79 -13.49
N ASN A 117 -10.76 5.88 -14.83
CA ASN A 117 -10.54 7.11 -15.59
C ASN A 117 -11.51 8.22 -15.14
N SER A 118 -11.29 9.46 -15.61
CA SER A 118 -12.23 10.57 -15.34
C SER A 118 -13.68 10.19 -15.67
N GLY A 119 -14.55 10.24 -14.65
CA GLY A 119 -15.96 9.85 -14.73
C GLY A 119 -16.21 8.35 -14.84
N GLY A 120 -15.17 7.52 -14.93
CA GLY A 120 -15.26 6.06 -14.98
C GLY A 120 -15.91 5.51 -13.70
N ILE A 121 -16.83 4.57 -13.86
CA ILE A 121 -17.61 3.96 -12.77
C ILE A 121 -17.18 2.51 -12.63
N ARG A 122 -16.88 2.08 -11.39
CA ARG A 122 -17.01 0.69 -10.96
C ARG A 122 -18.48 0.46 -10.62
N GLU A 123 -19.09 -0.53 -11.27
CA GLU A 123 -20.52 -0.80 -11.19
C GLU A 123 -21.06 -0.83 -9.74
N LEU A 124 -22.36 -0.56 -9.57
CA LEU A 124 -23.06 -0.93 -8.34
C LEU A 124 -22.98 -2.45 -8.14
N HIS A 125 -22.39 -2.86 -7.03
CA HIS A 125 -22.16 -4.27 -6.73
C HIS A 125 -22.10 -4.53 -5.22
N TRP A 126 -22.08 -5.81 -4.86
CA TRP A 126 -21.71 -6.26 -3.52
C TRP A 126 -20.89 -7.56 -3.62
N HIS A 127 -20.32 -7.98 -2.49
CA HIS A 127 -19.58 -9.24 -2.34
C HIS A 127 -19.71 -9.73 -0.89
N LYS A 128 -19.27 -10.96 -0.61
CA LYS A 128 -19.41 -11.58 0.73
C LYS A 128 -18.36 -11.03 1.70
N GLU A 129 -17.18 -10.79 1.17
CA GLU A 129 -16.00 -10.30 1.84
C GLU A 129 -16.22 -8.85 2.27
N ALA A 130 -15.59 -8.40 3.35
CA ALA A 130 -15.48 -6.97 3.60
C ALA A 130 -14.40 -6.37 2.69
N GLU A 131 -14.61 -5.14 2.24
CA GLU A 131 -13.65 -4.39 1.42
C GLU A 131 -13.08 -3.24 2.25
N TRP A 132 -11.75 -3.20 2.38
CA TRP A 132 -11.01 -2.05 2.87
C TRP A 132 -10.24 -1.43 1.71
N ALA A 133 -10.09 -0.11 1.67
CA ALA A 133 -9.33 0.53 0.61
C ALA A 133 -8.45 1.69 1.07
N TYR A 134 -7.43 1.97 0.25
CA TYR A 134 -6.56 3.13 0.35
C TYR A 134 -6.49 3.85 -1.01
N MET A 135 -6.80 5.14 -1.03
CA MET A 135 -6.70 5.95 -2.24
C MET A 135 -5.24 6.28 -2.56
N LEU A 136 -4.72 5.76 -3.67
CA LEU A 136 -3.32 5.95 -4.09
C LEU A 136 -3.13 7.22 -4.91
N TYR A 137 -4.09 7.52 -5.79
CA TYR A 137 -4.02 8.63 -6.73
C TYR A 137 -5.41 9.21 -7.00
N GLY A 138 -5.48 10.53 -7.16
CA GLY A 138 -6.69 11.21 -7.59
C GLY A 138 -7.79 11.26 -6.53
N GLN A 139 -9.04 11.26 -6.99
CA GLN A 139 -10.23 11.33 -6.14
C GLN A 139 -11.35 10.45 -6.69
N ALA A 140 -12.20 9.92 -5.81
CA ALA A 140 -13.38 9.15 -6.19
C ALA A 140 -14.60 9.58 -5.37
N ARG A 141 -15.79 9.44 -5.95
CA ARG A 141 -17.04 9.42 -5.21
C ARG A 141 -17.41 7.98 -4.91
N ILE A 142 -17.73 7.69 -3.66
CA ILE A 142 -18.20 6.38 -3.23
C ILE A 142 -19.65 6.48 -2.73
N THR A 143 -20.44 5.44 -3.00
CA THR A 143 -21.81 5.32 -2.49
C THR A 143 -22.01 3.97 -1.81
N ALA A 144 -22.88 3.91 -0.81
CA ALA A 144 -23.34 2.66 -0.22
C ALA A 144 -24.73 2.82 0.43
N ILE A 145 -25.36 1.71 0.80
CA ILE A 145 -26.50 1.68 1.72
C ILE A 145 -26.26 0.67 2.84
N ASP A 146 -26.72 0.97 4.05
CA ASP A 146 -26.66 -0.02 5.13
C ASP A 146 -27.91 -0.89 5.23
N ALA A 147 -27.89 -1.85 6.17
CA ALA A 147 -28.99 -2.79 6.39
C ALA A 147 -30.28 -2.11 6.90
N GLU A 148 -30.17 -0.91 7.46
CA GLU A 148 -31.29 -0.07 7.88
C GLU A 148 -31.85 0.79 6.73
N GLY A 149 -31.29 0.67 5.52
CA GLY A 149 -31.70 1.42 4.34
C GLY A 149 -31.27 2.89 4.36
N ARG A 150 -30.25 3.24 5.15
CA ARG A 150 -29.68 4.58 5.21
C ARG A 150 -28.64 4.75 4.10
N GLN A 151 -28.63 5.92 3.47
CA GLN A 151 -27.70 6.26 2.40
C GLN A 151 -26.33 6.67 2.96
N PHE A 152 -25.27 6.26 2.28
CA PHE A 152 -23.93 6.82 2.42
C PHE A 152 -23.44 7.34 1.07
N VAL A 153 -22.89 8.54 1.05
CA VAL A 153 -22.18 9.11 -0.11
C VAL A 153 -21.11 10.08 0.34
N ASP A 154 -19.90 9.90 -0.19
CA ASP A 154 -18.75 10.74 0.16
C ASP A 154 -17.72 10.80 -0.98
N ASP A 155 -16.94 11.88 -0.99
CA ASP A 155 -15.78 12.03 -1.88
C ASP A 155 -14.50 11.69 -1.09
N VAL A 156 -13.67 10.80 -1.62
CA VAL A 156 -12.40 10.34 -1.04
C VAL A 156 -11.23 10.74 -1.94
N GLY A 157 -10.13 11.20 -1.33
CA GLY A 157 -8.90 11.62 -2.02
C GLY A 157 -7.67 10.87 -1.52
N VAL A 158 -6.50 11.17 -2.09
CA VAL A 158 -5.23 10.48 -1.78
C VAL A 158 -5.00 10.35 -0.28
N GLY A 159 -4.78 9.10 0.15
CA GLY A 159 -4.55 8.74 1.55
C GLY A 159 -5.80 8.66 2.44
N ASP A 160 -6.99 8.85 1.87
CA ASP A 160 -8.23 8.49 2.52
C ASP A 160 -8.52 6.99 2.35
N LEU A 161 -9.35 6.49 3.26
CA LEU A 161 -9.79 5.10 3.30
C LEU A 161 -11.29 5.02 3.05
N TRP A 162 -11.73 3.85 2.61
CA TRP A 162 -13.09 3.39 2.88
C TRP A 162 -13.09 1.96 3.41
N TYR A 163 -14.20 1.59 4.04
CA TYR A 163 -14.49 0.23 4.46
C TYR A 163 -15.96 -0.08 4.25
N PHE A 164 -16.25 -1.09 3.43
CA PHE A 164 -17.58 -1.63 3.24
C PHE A 164 -17.68 -3.00 3.91
N PRO A 165 -18.55 -3.16 4.94
CA PRO A 165 -18.80 -4.48 5.52
C PRO A 165 -19.31 -5.49 4.48
N GLY A 166 -19.05 -6.77 4.71
CA GLY A 166 -19.51 -7.83 3.81
C GLY A 166 -21.02 -7.76 3.55
N GLY A 167 -21.40 -7.84 2.27
CA GLY A 167 -22.79 -7.77 1.81
C GLY A 167 -23.38 -6.36 1.64
N ILE A 168 -22.65 -5.30 2.03
CA ILE A 168 -23.08 -3.91 1.83
C ILE A 168 -22.86 -3.51 0.37
N PRO A 169 -23.92 -3.19 -0.40
CA PRO A 169 -23.76 -2.78 -1.79
C PRO A 169 -23.21 -1.37 -1.90
N HIS A 170 -22.35 -1.16 -2.88
CA HIS A 170 -21.64 0.10 -3.06
C HIS A 170 -21.26 0.34 -4.54
N SER A 171 -20.75 1.54 -4.82
CA SER A 171 -20.16 1.90 -6.11
C SER A 171 -19.03 2.90 -5.94
N ILE A 172 -18.21 3.04 -6.98
CA ILE A 172 -17.06 3.95 -7.01
C ILE A 172 -17.05 4.67 -8.36
N GLN A 173 -16.88 5.99 -8.34
CA GLN A 173 -16.75 6.79 -9.56
C GLN A 173 -15.50 7.68 -9.49
N GLY A 174 -14.64 7.60 -10.49
CA GLY A 174 -13.46 8.45 -10.62
C GLY A 174 -13.83 9.92 -10.85
N LEU A 175 -13.21 10.82 -10.09
CA LEU A 175 -13.44 12.26 -10.13
C LEU A 175 -12.24 13.01 -10.72
N GLY A 176 -12.43 14.30 -11.02
CA GLY A 176 -11.38 15.16 -11.54
C GLY A 176 -11.02 14.86 -13.00
N GLU A 177 -9.99 15.54 -13.49
CA GLU A 177 -9.62 15.48 -14.91
C GLU A 177 -9.00 14.14 -15.33
N ASP A 178 -8.40 13.40 -14.38
CA ASP A 178 -7.73 12.12 -14.67
C ASP A 178 -8.42 10.90 -14.01
N GLY A 179 -9.25 11.10 -12.99
CA GLY A 179 -9.89 10.00 -12.25
C GLY A 179 -9.09 9.61 -11.01
N CYS A 180 -9.04 8.31 -10.71
CA CYS A 180 -8.38 7.78 -9.51
C CYS A 180 -7.73 6.40 -9.72
N GLU A 181 -6.79 6.09 -8.83
CA GLU A 181 -6.23 4.75 -8.63
C GLU A 181 -6.19 4.45 -7.14
N PHE A 182 -6.52 3.21 -6.77
CA PHE A 182 -6.62 2.80 -5.37
C PHE A 182 -6.26 1.33 -5.20
N LEU A 183 -5.95 0.98 -3.96
CA LEU A 183 -5.77 -0.39 -3.50
C LEU A 183 -7.02 -0.81 -2.73
N LEU A 184 -7.57 -1.97 -3.07
CA LEU A 184 -8.58 -2.68 -2.30
C LEU A 184 -7.92 -3.88 -1.62
N ALA A 185 -8.37 -4.18 -0.40
CA ALA A 185 -8.02 -5.37 0.36
C ALA A 185 -9.31 -6.04 0.83
N PHE A 186 -9.47 -7.30 0.46
CA PHE A 186 -10.63 -8.12 0.82
C PHE A 186 -10.24 -9.10 1.91
N ASP A 187 -11.10 -9.28 2.92
CA ASP A 187 -10.82 -10.13 4.10
C ASP A 187 -10.96 -11.65 3.83
N SER A 188 -10.63 -12.06 2.61
CA SER A 188 -10.44 -13.45 2.19
C SER A 188 -9.40 -13.53 1.08
N GLY A 189 -8.38 -14.36 1.26
CA GLY A 189 -7.37 -14.64 0.22
C GLY A 189 -7.97 -15.32 -1.02
N SER A 190 -9.14 -15.96 -0.89
CA SER A 190 -9.83 -16.62 -2.01
C SER A 190 -10.73 -15.69 -2.82
N PHE A 191 -10.72 -14.37 -2.55
CA PHE A 191 -11.49 -13.40 -3.32
C PHE A 191 -11.18 -13.51 -4.82
N ASP A 192 -12.16 -13.14 -5.63
CA ASP A 192 -12.01 -13.02 -7.06
C ASP A 192 -12.85 -11.83 -7.54
N GLU A 193 -12.18 -10.83 -8.10
CA GLU A 193 -12.77 -9.59 -8.62
C GLU A 193 -13.87 -9.88 -9.67
N ASP A 194 -13.71 -10.98 -10.42
CA ASP A 194 -14.69 -11.45 -11.41
C ASP A 194 -15.92 -12.16 -10.80
N SER A 195 -15.95 -12.38 -9.48
CA SER A 195 -17.02 -13.08 -8.76
C SER A 195 -17.90 -12.15 -7.90
N THR A 196 -17.83 -10.85 -8.12
CA THR A 196 -18.71 -9.86 -7.46
C THR A 196 -20.15 -9.95 -7.98
N PHE A 197 -21.11 -9.58 -7.14
CA PHE A 197 -22.53 -9.54 -7.51
C PHE A 197 -22.87 -8.19 -8.14
N LEU A 198 -22.92 -8.14 -9.47
CA LEU A 198 -23.21 -6.93 -10.24
C LEU A 198 -24.71 -6.67 -10.35
N ILE A 199 -25.14 -5.40 -10.23
CA ILE A 199 -26.56 -5.06 -10.35
C ILE A 199 -27.11 -5.41 -11.75
N SER A 200 -26.34 -5.16 -12.81
CA SER A 200 -26.75 -5.43 -14.19
C SER A 200 -26.86 -6.93 -14.48
N ASP A 201 -25.91 -7.75 -14.00
CA ASP A 201 -25.99 -9.21 -14.12
C ASP A 201 -27.17 -9.74 -13.35
N TRP A 202 -27.40 -9.27 -12.12
CA TRP A 202 -28.56 -9.71 -11.36
C TRP A 202 -29.88 -9.38 -12.07
N PHE A 203 -30.05 -8.14 -12.56
CA PHE A 203 -31.22 -7.76 -13.35
C PHE A 203 -31.41 -8.65 -14.58
N ARG A 204 -30.32 -9.01 -15.27
CA ARG A 204 -30.34 -9.90 -16.45
C ARG A 204 -30.78 -11.32 -16.12
N ARG A 205 -30.56 -11.78 -14.87
CA ARG A 205 -30.90 -13.14 -14.40
C ARG A 205 -32.25 -13.24 -13.68
N VAL A 206 -33.01 -12.16 -13.55
CA VAL A 206 -34.35 -12.18 -12.96
C VAL A 206 -35.42 -12.11 -14.05
N PRO A 207 -36.46 -12.97 -14.04
CA PRO A 207 -37.54 -12.90 -15.01
C PRO A 207 -38.23 -11.51 -15.01
N PRO A 208 -38.53 -10.92 -16.19
CA PRO A 208 -39.14 -9.59 -16.29
C PRO A 208 -40.44 -9.43 -15.49
N GLU A 209 -41.25 -10.48 -15.36
CA GLU A 209 -42.47 -10.47 -14.55
C GLU A 209 -42.23 -10.41 -13.05
N VAL A 210 -41.08 -10.92 -12.57
CA VAL A 210 -40.66 -10.78 -11.17
C VAL A 210 -40.16 -9.36 -10.92
N LEU A 211 -39.37 -8.80 -11.83
CA LEU A 211 -38.97 -7.39 -11.79
C LEU A 211 -40.19 -6.47 -11.81
N GLY A 212 -41.16 -6.74 -12.71
CA GLY A 212 -42.42 -5.99 -12.79
C GLY A 212 -43.20 -5.99 -11.48
N LYS A 213 -43.30 -7.15 -10.82
CA LYS A 213 -43.92 -7.25 -9.48
C LYS A 213 -43.13 -6.46 -8.44
N ASN A 214 -41.80 -6.57 -8.41
CA ASN A 214 -40.94 -5.89 -7.44
C ASN A 214 -41.02 -4.37 -7.54
N PHE A 215 -40.99 -3.84 -8.77
CA PHE A 215 -40.98 -2.39 -9.02
C PHE A 215 -42.39 -1.79 -9.20
N GLY A 216 -43.45 -2.61 -9.22
CA GLY A 216 -44.83 -2.14 -9.41
C GLY A 216 -45.10 -1.59 -10.81
N VAL A 217 -44.38 -2.04 -11.84
CA VAL A 217 -44.52 -1.59 -13.24
C VAL A 217 -44.68 -2.78 -14.20
N PRO A 218 -45.19 -2.59 -15.43
CA PRO A 218 -45.34 -3.68 -16.39
C PRO A 218 -44.01 -4.38 -16.74
N ALA A 219 -44.05 -5.71 -16.90
CA ALA A 219 -42.88 -6.53 -17.24
C ALA A 219 -42.16 -6.08 -18.53
N GLY A 220 -42.90 -5.50 -19.48
CA GLY A 220 -42.34 -4.97 -20.73
C GLY A 220 -41.29 -3.87 -20.54
N ASN A 221 -41.24 -3.22 -19.36
CA ASN A 221 -40.22 -2.21 -19.05
C ASN A 221 -38.82 -2.79 -18.85
N PHE A 222 -38.69 -4.12 -18.65
CA PHE A 222 -37.42 -4.79 -18.39
C PHE A 222 -36.87 -5.59 -19.58
N GLY A 223 -37.42 -5.37 -20.79
CA GLY A 223 -36.98 -6.08 -22.01
C GLY A 223 -35.62 -5.63 -22.56
N ASN A 224 -35.13 -4.44 -22.18
CA ASN A 224 -33.95 -3.79 -22.76
C ASN A 224 -32.93 -3.36 -21.70
N THR A 225 -32.50 -4.28 -20.83
CA THR A 225 -31.40 -4.00 -19.88
C THR A 225 -30.04 -4.16 -20.58
N PRO A 226 -29.03 -3.33 -20.24
CA PRO A 226 -27.66 -3.46 -20.79
C PRO A 226 -27.03 -4.83 -20.51
N SER A 227 -26.00 -5.18 -21.27
CA SER A 227 -25.21 -6.39 -20.98
C SER A 227 -24.32 -6.15 -19.77
N PRO A 228 -24.17 -7.12 -18.83
CA PRO A 228 -23.24 -6.98 -17.71
C PRO A 228 -21.79 -6.78 -18.15
N ASP A 229 -21.42 -7.39 -19.28
CA ASP A 229 -20.08 -7.25 -19.89
C ASP A 229 -19.76 -5.79 -20.29
N GLU A 230 -20.76 -4.92 -20.40
CA GLU A 230 -20.58 -3.51 -20.75
C GLU A 230 -20.41 -2.60 -19.52
N LEU A 231 -20.76 -3.08 -18.32
CA LEU A 231 -21.00 -2.24 -17.15
C LEU A 231 -20.13 -2.54 -15.93
N TYR A 232 -19.22 -3.52 -16.00
CA TYR A 232 -18.31 -3.82 -14.90
C TYR A 232 -17.48 -2.61 -14.44
N ILE A 233 -16.71 -2.04 -15.37
CA ILE A 233 -16.06 -0.74 -15.27
C ILE A 233 -16.35 0.02 -16.57
N PHE A 234 -17.07 1.14 -16.48
CA PHE A 234 -17.59 1.81 -17.67
C PHE A 234 -17.43 3.31 -17.65
N LYS A 235 -17.41 3.92 -18.84
CA LYS A 235 -17.32 5.37 -18.97
C LYS A 235 -18.66 6.02 -18.63
N ALA A 236 -18.62 7.08 -17.84
CA ALA A 236 -19.74 7.97 -17.61
C ALA A 236 -19.26 9.43 -17.54
N PRO A 237 -20.15 10.43 -17.70
CA PRO A 237 -19.83 11.81 -17.38
C PRO A 237 -19.46 11.97 -15.89
N LEU A 238 -18.65 12.99 -15.59
CA LEU A 238 -18.38 13.36 -14.19
C LEU A 238 -19.69 13.67 -13.46
N PRO A 239 -19.83 13.25 -12.19
CA PRO A 239 -21.01 13.58 -11.40
C PRO A 239 -20.98 15.08 -11.03
N GLY A 240 -22.14 15.59 -10.61
CA GLY A 240 -22.24 16.95 -10.08
C GLY A 240 -21.58 17.10 -8.70
N PRO A 241 -21.81 18.23 -8.01
CA PRO A 241 -21.35 18.42 -6.64
C PRO A 241 -21.89 17.34 -5.67
N LEU A 242 -21.08 16.91 -4.71
CA LEU A 242 -21.43 15.88 -3.71
C LEU A 242 -22.76 16.15 -3.00
N ALA A 243 -23.05 17.42 -2.71
CA ALA A 243 -24.27 17.83 -2.04
C ALA A 243 -25.55 17.43 -2.81
N ASN A 244 -25.48 17.28 -4.13
CA ASN A 244 -26.63 16.90 -4.95
C ASN A 244 -26.89 15.39 -4.93
N ASP A 245 -25.88 14.58 -4.64
CA ASP A 245 -26.01 13.12 -4.56
C ASP A 245 -26.49 12.66 -3.17
N ARG A 246 -26.52 13.56 -2.19
CA ARG A 246 -27.19 13.35 -0.90
C ARG A 246 -28.69 13.56 -1.09
N MET A 247 -29.44 12.46 -1.12
CA MET A 247 -30.87 12.49 -1.43
C MET A 247 -31.66 13.18 -0.31
N GLN A 248 -32.46 14.18 -0.68
CA GLN A 248 -33.32 14.87 0.29
C GLN A 248 -34.40 13.94 0.83
N GLY A 249 -34.63 13.98 2.15
CA GLY A 249 -35.63 13.15 2.81
C GLY A 249 -35.20 11.68 3.03
N VAL A 250 -33.97 11.31 2.66
CA VAL A 250 -33.41 9.97 2.88
C VAL A 250 -32.51 9.99 4.11
N ALA A 251 -32.73 9.04 5.03
CA ALA A 251 -31.88 8.87 6.21
C ALA A 251 -30.44 8.57 5.79
N GLN A 252 -29.47 9.16 6.47
CA GLN A 252 -28.05 8.98 6.17
C GLN A 252 -27.38 8.08 7.21
N VAL A 253 -26.35 7.35 6.80
CA VAL A 253 -25.47 6.62 7.72
C VAL A 253 -24.88 7.62 8.73
N PRO A 254 -24.98 7.37 10.05
CA PRO A 254 -24.42 8.27 11.06
C PRO A 254 -22.91 8.45 10.89
N ALA A 255 -22.39 9.64 11.19
CA ALA A 255 -20.95 9.91 11.09
C ALA A 255 -20.08 8.96 11.95
N ALA A 256 -20.61 8.48 13.08
CA ALA A 256 -19.92 7.50 13.94
C ALA A 256 -19.81 6.09 13.31
N GLU A 257 -20.61 5.82 12.28
CA GLU A 257 -20.67 4.57 11.50
C GLU A 257 -20.25 4.81 10.05
N SER A 258 -19.61 5.95 9.75
CA SER A 258 -19.16 6.32 8.40
C SER A 258 -18.39 5.17 7.74
N PHE A 259 -18.55 5.02 6.41
CA PHE A 259 -17.77 4.08 5.60
C PHE A 259 -16.52 4.70 4.97
N SER A 260 -16.23 5.99 5.22
CA SER A 260 -14.98 6.64 4.82
C SER A 260 -14.20 7.16 6.04
N HIS A 261 -12.88 7.26 5.90
CA HIS A 261 -11.99 7.76 6.95
C HIS A 261 -10.77 8.50 6.38
N ARG A 262 -10.38 9.62 7.02
CA ARG A 262 -9.29 10.48 6.55
C ARG A 262 -7.98 10.12 7.25
N MET A 263 -7.32 9.05 6.81
CA MET A 263 -6.15 8.49 7.51
C MET A 263 -5.00 9.48 7.61
N LEU A 264 -4.69 10.24 6.56
CA LEU A 264 -3.60 11.23 6.60
C LEU A 264 -3.88 12.43 7.53
N ALA A 265 -5.14 12.68 7.87
CA ALA A 265 -5.52 13.71 8.85
C ALA A 265 -5.29 13.28 10.30
N GLN A 266 -5.01 12.00 10.56
CA GLN A 266 -4.62 11.52 11.89
C GLN A 266 -3.25 12.06 12.29
N ASP A 267 -3.07 12.28 13.59
CA ASP A 267 -1.73 12.46 14.14
C ASP A 267 -0.94 11.15 14.12
N PRO A 268 0.17 11.07 13.37
CA PRO A 268 1.01 9.88 13.41
C PRO A 268 1.80 9.77 14.72
N ILE A 269 2.18 8.54 15.04
CA ILE A 269 3.36 8.28 15.86
C ILE A 269 4.58 8.75 15.07
N ARG A 270 5.28 9.77 15.59
CA ARG A 270 6.45 10.37 14.94
C ARG A 270 7.71 9.90 15.63
N THR A 271 8.65 9.42 14.83
CA THR A 271 10.02 9.11 15.25
C THR A 271 10.99 10.04 14.52
N LYS A 272 12.29 9.95 14.80
CA LYS A 272 13.30 10.75 14.09
C LYS A 272 13.43 10.38 12.61
N SER A 273 13.04 9.16 12.24
CA SER A 273 13.35 8.57 10.92
C SER A 273 12.12 8.03 10.21
N GLY A 274 10.92 8.41 10.66
CA GLY A 274 9.69 7.95 10.04
C GLY A 274 8.44 8.26 10.83
N THR A 275 7.30 7.90 10.26
CA THR A 275 5.98 8.04 10.88
C THR A 275 5.16 6.76 10.72
N VAL A 276 4.25 6.54 11.67
CA VAL A 276 3.27 5.46 11.61
C VAL A 276 1.89 6.02 11.92
N ARG A 277 0.91 5.78 11.05
CA ARG A 277 -0.52 6.07 11.30
C ARG A 277 -1.26 4.75 11.37
N ILE A 278 -1.90 4.47 12.50
CA ILE A 278 -2.68 3.25 12.70
C ILE A 278 -4.15 3.59 12.57
N THR A 279 -4.88 2.80 11.78
CA THR A 279 -6.33 2.90 11.63
C THR A 279 -6.93 1.50 11.80
N ASP A 280 -7.65 1.30 12.90
CA ASP A 280 -8.37 0.07 13.21
C ASP A 280 -9.79 0.40 13.72
N SER A 281 -10.53 -0.60 14.21
CA SER A 281 -11.91 -0.39 14.67
C SER A 281 -12.05 0.55 15.88
N SER A 282 -10.96 0.88 16.57
CA SER A 282 -10.95 1.86 17.64
C SER A 282 -10.99 3.31 17.10
N VAL A 283 -10.47 3.54 15.90
CA VAL A 283 -10.45 4.85 15.23
C VAL A 283 -11.52 4.93 14.14
N PHE A 284 -11.52 3.96 13.21
CA PHE A 284 -12.46 3.86 12.11
C PHE A 284 -13.50 2.77 12.43
N LYS A 285 -14.59 3.17 13.07
CA LYS A 285 -15.52 2.22 13.72
C LYS A 285 -16.13 1.18 12.79
N ALA A 286 -16.31 1.50 11.51
CA ALA A 286 -16.84 0.56 10.52
C ALA A 286 -15.86 -0.59 10.21
N SER A 287 -14.54 -0.35 10.27
CA SER A 287 -13.49 -1.31 9.90
C SER A 287 -13.30 -2.41 10.94
N LYS A 288 -14.21 -3.38 10.96
CA LYS A 288 -14.25 -4.45 11.98
C LYS A 288 -13.35 -5.64 11.69
N THR A 289 -13.05 -5.90 10.43
CA THR A 289 -12.29 -7.10 10.04
C THR A 289 -10.91 -6.79 9.47
N ILE A 290 -10.61 -5.52 9.20
CA ILE A 290 -9.31 -5.05 8.72
C ILE A 290 -8.79 -3.93 9.62
N ALA A 291 -7.62 -4.13 10.21
CA ALA A 291 -6.82 -3.08 10.83
C ALA A 291 -5.65 -2.75 9.88
N ALA A 292 -5.21 -1.50 9.88
CA ALA A 292 -4.16 -1.04 8.97
C ALA A 292 -3.17 -0.09 9.66
N ALA A 293 -1.93 -0.07 9.17
CA ALA A 293 -0.96 0.98 9.46
C ALA A 293 -0.33 1.50 8.16
N LEU A 294 -0.21 2.81 8.04
CA LEU A 294 0.60 3.47 7.01
C LEU A 294 1.94 3.81 7.63
N VAL A 295 3.00 3.22 7.10
CA VAL A 295 4.37 3.38 7.59
C VAL A 295 5.19 4.16 6.57
N GLU A 296 5.89 5.18 7.06
CA GLU A 296 6.83 5.99 6.28
C GLU A 296 8.21 5.88 6.92
N VAL A 297 9.21 5.41 6.17
CA VAL A 297 10.58 5.20 6.65
C VAL A 297 11.53 6.04 5.78
N GLN A 298 12.27 6.95 6.41
CA GLN A 298 13.26 7.79 5.73
C GLN A 298 14.46 6.95 5.23
N PRO A 299 15.22 7.43 4.23
CA PRO A 299 16.41 6.72 3.74
C PRO A 299 17.35 6.27 4.87
N GLY A 300 17.77 5.00 4.82
CA GLY A 300 18.59 4.35 5.85
C GLY A 300 17.85 3.99 7.15
N GLY A 301 16.62 4.46 7.36
CA GLY A 301 15.81 4.05 8.50
C GLY A 301 15.23 2.65 8.36
N MET A 302 14.63 2.15 9.44
CA MET A 302 14.06 0.80 9.48
C MET A 302 12.81 0.74 10.38
N ARG A 303 11.75 0.05 9.93
CA ARG A 303 10.68 -0.47 10.80
C ARG A 303 11.30 -1.51 11.72
N GLU A 304 11.31 -1.24 13.03
CA GLU A 304 12.11 -1.99 14.01
C GLU A 304 11.81 -3.51 14.03
N LEU A 305 12.70 -4.29 14.65
CA LEU A 305 12.45 -5.72 14.88
C LEU A 305 11.22 -5.92 15.78
N HIS A 306 10.20 -6.57 15.24
CA HIS A 306 8.93 -6.80 15.93
C HIS A 306 8.19 -8.03 15.40
N TRP A 307 7.05 -8.35 16.00
CA TRP A 307 6.07 -9.30 15.47
C TRP A 307 4.67 -8.91 15.89
N HIS A 308 3.67 -9.49 15.23
CA HIS A 308 2.26 -9.29 15.52
C HIS A 308 1.70 -10.48 16.33
N PRO A 309 1.12 -10.25 17.52
CA PRO A 309 0.66 -11.31 18.42
C PRO A 309 -0.80 -11.75 18.16
N ASN A 310 -1.48 -11.16 17.18
CA ASN A 310 -2.91 -11.38 16.93
C ASN A 310 -3.22 -12.08 15.60
N THR A 311 -2.51 -11.76 14.50
CA THR A 311 -2.83 -12.31 13.17
C THR A 311 -1.64 -12.18 12.20
N ASN A 312 -1.84 -12.59 10.95
CA ASN A 312 -0.90 -12.40 9.84
C ASN A 312 -0.86 -10.93 9.40
N GLU A 313 0.26 -10.49 8.84
CA GLU A 313 0.41 -9.19 8.20
C GLU A 313 0.43 -9.35 6.68
N TRP A 314 -0.41 -8.57 5.99
CA TRP A 314 -0.39 -8.40 4.55
C TRP A 314 0.14 -7.01 4.22
N GLN A 315 1.02 -6.88 3.24
CA GLN A 315 1.72 -5.63 2.96
C GLN A 315 1.47 -5.14 1.53
N TYR A 316 1.41 -3.82 1.35
CA TYR A 316 1.49 -3.20 0.02
C TYR A 316 2.51 -2.07 0.02
N TYR A 317 3.49 -2.16 -0.87
CA TYR A 317 4.54 -1.17 -1.02
C TYR A 317 4.11 -0.09 -2.00
N ILE A 318 3.86 1.12 -1.50
CA ILE A 318 3.37 2.26 -2.28
C ILE A 318 4.52 2.93 -3.02
N GLU A 319 5.63 3.21 -2.32
CA GLU A 319 6.79 3.90 -2.89
C GLU A 319 8.10 3.47 -2.20
N GLY A 320 9.22 3.68 -2.87
CA GLY A 320 10.55 3.38 -2.35
C GLY A 320 10.99 1.93 -2.57
N GLU A 321 12.09 1.57 -1.92
CA GLU A 321 12.75 0.26 -2.00
C GLU A 321 13.04 -0.22 -0.58
N ALA A 322 12.81 -1.50 -0.33
CA ALA A 322 12.96 -2.10 0.98
C ALA A 322 13.56 -3.49 0.89
N ARG A 323 14.11 -3.95 2.02
CA ARG A 323 14.25 -5.38 2.29
C ARG A 323 13.57 -5.72 3.61
N MET A 324 13.00 -6.92 3.69
CA MET A 324 12.44 -7.48 4.91
C MET A 324 13.07 -8.83 5.21
N GLY A 325 13.61 -8.97 6.41
CA GLY A 325 14.00 -10.27 6.96
C GLY A 325 12.86 -10.85 7.79
N VAL A 326 12.51 -12.12 7.56
CA VAL A 326 11.47 -12.83 8.31
C VAL A 326 12.07 -14.05 9.01
N PHE A 327 11.84 -14.15 10.31
CA PHE A 327 12.21 -15.27 11.17
C PHE A 327 11.01 -16.18 11.45
N ALA A 328 11.10 -17.44 11.01
CA ALA A 328 10.02 -18.42 11.00
C ALA A 328 10.22 -19.57 12.01
N ALA A 329 10.82 -19.27 13.18
CA ALA A 329 11.19 -20.24 14.21
C ALA A 329 12.15 -21.35 13.71
N SER A 330 12.63 -22.19 14.64
CA SER A 330 13.50 -23.35 14.32
C SER A 330 14.74 -23.01 13.47
N GLY A 331 15.30 -21.82 13.67
CA GLY A 331 16.45 -21.32 12.91
C GLY A 331 16.15 -21.03 11.43
N GLN A 332 14.89 -20.92 11.05
CA GLN A 332 14.49 -20.58 9.69
C GLN A 332 14.37 -19.06 9.54
N ALA A 333 15.03 -18.52 8.52
CA ALA A 333 14.94 -17.11 8.17
C ALA A 333 15.13 -16.92 6.66
N ARG A 334 14.40 -15.96 6.08
CA ARG A 334 14.59 -15.55 4.69
C ARG A 334 14.38 -14.05 4.54
N THR A 335 15.18 -13.46 3.66
CA THR A 335 15.12 -12.05 3.28
C THR A 335 14.51 -11.87 1.90
N PHE A 336 13.66 -10.87 1.74
CA PHE A 336 12.98 -10.52 0.50
C PHE A 336 13.13 -9.03 0.21
N ASP A 337 13.32 -8.68 -1.05
CA ASP A 337 13.39 -7.29 -1.53
C ASP A 337 12.01 -6.84 -2.02
N TYR A 338 11.62 -5.61 -1.69
CA TYR A 338 10.33 -5.03 -2.06
C TYR A 338 10.49 -3.62 -2.63
N ARG A 339 9.48 -3.19 -3.38
CA ARG A 339 9.40 -1.86 -3.98
C ARG A 339 7.97 -1.54 -4.40
N ALA A 340 7.76 -0.33 -4.89
CA ALA A 340 6.47 0.14 -5.39
C ALA A 340 5.74 -0.91 -6.26
N GLY A 341 4.49 -1.24 -5.87
CA GLY A 341 3.63 -2.21 -6.56
C GLY A 341 3.79 -3.66 -6.11
N ASP A 342 4.68 -3.94 -5.16
CA ASP A 342 4.81 -5.28 -4.57
C ASP A 342 3.84 -5.48 -3.38
N VAL A 343 3.39 -6.72 -3.25
CA VAL A 343 2.67 -7.25 -2.10
C VAL A 343 3.62 -8.11 -1.28
N GLY A 344 3.62 -7.89 0.03
CA GLY A 344 4.36 -8.67 1.02
C GLY A 344 3.45 -9.42 1.99
N TYR A 345 4.01 -10.36 2.73
CA TYR A 345 3.27 -11.12 3.74
C TYR A 345 4.18 -11.57 4.88
N VAL A 346 3.69 -11.47 6.12
CA VAL A 346 4.35 -12.03 7.29
C VAL A 346 3.37 -12.93 8.02
N PRO A 347 3.59 -14.26 8.05
CA PRO A 347 2.74 -15.15 8.80
C PRO A 347 2.74 -14.84 10.30
N PHE A 348 1.62 -15.16 10.94
CA PHE A 348 1.33 -14.86 12.34
C PHE A 348 2.52 -15.18 13.27
N ALA A 349 2.88 -14.18 14.08
CA ALA A 349 3.93 -14.21 15.10
C ALA A 349 5.36 -14.45 14.58
N MET A 350 5.61 -14.39 13.26
CA MET A 350 6.96 -14.40 12.72
C MET A 350 7.65 -13.05 13.00
N GLY A 351 8.86 -13.11 13.55
CA GLY A 351 9.66 -11.93 13.84
C GLY A 351 10.19 -11.34 12.55
N HIS A 352 10.12 -10.02 12.38
CA HIS A 352 10.56 -9.37 11.15
C HIS A 352 10.97 -7.91 11.37
N TYR A 353 11.59 -7.34 10.35
CA TYR A 353 11.94 -5.91 10.24
C TYR A 353 11.81 -5.49 8.78
N ILE A 354 11.62 -4.19 8.52
CA ILE A 354 11.57 -3.67 7.14
C ILE A 354 12.51 -2.47 7.05
N GLU A 355 13.58 -2.62 6.28
CA GLU A 355 14.63 -1.61 6.14
C GLU A 355 14.48 -0.89 4.82
N ASN A 356 14.61 0.45 4.84
CA ASN A 356 14.66 1.25 3.62
C ASN A 356 16.06 1.15 3.00
N THR A 357 16.15 0.43 1.88
CA THR A 357 17.40 0.21 1.13
C THR A 357 17.61 1.25 0.02
N GLY A 358 16.60 2.07 -0.24
CA GLY A 358 16.60 3.10 -1.27
C GLY A 358 17.16 4.45 -0.81
N SER A 359 17.13 5.40 -1.75
CA SER A 359 17.56 6.79 -1.52
C SER A 359 16.40 7.77 -1.29
N THR A 360 15.16 7.28 -1.34
CA THR A 360 13.92 8.05 -1.10
C THR A 360 13.16 7.48 0.09
N THR A 361 12.13 8.19 0.55
CA THR A 361 11.18 7.63 1.53
C THR A 361 10.63 6.29 1.03
N LEU A 362 10.58 5.32 1.92
CA LEU A 362 9.83 4.08 1.78
C LEU A 362 8.45 4.31 2.40
N ARG A 363 7.38 4.08 1.64
CA ARG A 363 5.99 4.15 2.13
C ARG A 363 5.28 2.84 1.81
N PHE A 364 4.71 2.21 2.82
CA PHE A 364 3.97 0.96 2.68
C PHE A 364 2.82 0.86 3.68
N LEU A 365 1.89 -0.03 3.38
CA LEU A 365 0.78 -0.39 4.25
C LEU A 365 1.07 -1.74 4.92
N GLU A 366 0.78 -1.82 6.22
CA GLU A 366 0.64 -3.06 6.98
C GLU A 366 -0.89 -3.29 7.17
N LEU A 367 -1.42 -4.44 6.76
CA LEU A 367 -2.84 -4.80 6.88
C LEU A 367 -3.01 -6.11 7.63
N PHE A 368 -4.05 -6.16 8.47
CA PHE A 368 -4.29 -7.26 9.39
C PHE A 368 -5.75 -7.66 9.32
N ARG A 369 -6.04 -8.95 9.15
CA ARG A 369 -7.39 -9.48 9.33
C ARG A 369 -7.71 -9.55 10.83
N SER A 370 -8.09 -8.41 11.40
CA SER A 370 -8.26 -8.16 12.83
C SER A 370 -9.10 -6.89 13.03
N ASP A 371 -9.75 -6.77 14.19
CA ASP A 371 -10.45 -5.55 14.60
C ASP A 371 -9.52 -4.48 15.22
N HIS A 372 -8.28 -4.86 15.55
CA HIS A 372 -7.28 -3.98 16.16
C HIS A 372 -5.86 -4.25 15.65
N TYR A 373 -5.04 -3.21 15.67
CA TYR A 373 -3.58 -3.32 15.49
C TYR A 373 -2.90 -3.74 16.80
N ALA A 374 -1.94 -4.65 16.72
CA ALA A 374 -1.08 -4.99 17.86
C ALA A 374 0.30 -5.43 17.37
N ASP A 375 1.36 -4.92 17.98
CA ASP A 375 2.73 -5.38 17.75
C ASP A 375 3.53 -5.46 19.06
N LEU A 376 4.51 -6.36 19.08
CA LEU A 376 5.49 -6.48 20.16
C LEU A 376 6.88 -6.13 19.63
N SER A 377 7.44 -5.03 20.14
CA SER A 377 8.80 -4.59 19.80
C SER A 377 9.82 -5.44 20.56
N LEU A 378 10.83 -5.94 19.85
CA LEU A 378 11.94 -6.68 20.44
C LEU A 378 12.69 -5.80 21.47
N ASN A 379 12.98 -4.55 21.10
CA ASN A 379 13.72 -3.62 21.96
C ASN A 379 12.94 -3.35 23.26
N GLN A 380 11.64 -3.06 23.14
CA GLN A 380 10.78 -2.83 24.30
C GLN A 380 10.67 -4.09 25.18
N TRP A 381 10.46 -5.27 24.59
CA TRP A 381 10.39 -6.52 25.35
C TRP A 381 11.68 -6.76 26.14
N MET A 382 12.83 -6.59 25.50
CA MET A 382 14.12 -6.71 26.17
C MET A 382 14.28 -5.65 27.28
N ALA A 383 13.98 -4.37 27.01
CA ALA A 383 14.10 -3.30 28.00
C ALA A 383 13.22 -3.50 29.25
N LEU A 384 12.15 -4.29 29.14
CA LEU A 384 11.22 -4.62 30.22
C LEU A 384 11.46 -6.01 30.84
N THR A 385 12.49 -6.73 30.38
CA THR A 385 12.90 -8.01 30.94
C THR A 385 14.03 -7.82 31.97
N PRO A 386 14.08 -8.59 33.08
CA PRO A 386 15.17 -8.51 34.04
C PRO A 386 16.55 -8.61 33.36
N PRO A 387 17.48 -7.65 33.57
CA PRO A 387 18.74 -7.60 32.84
C PRO A 387 19.59 -8.87 32.96
N GLN A 388 19.64 -9.48 34.13
CA GLN A 388 20.38 -10.72 34.37
C GLN A 388 19.83 -11.90 33.57
N LEU A 389 18.50 -11.94 33.36
CA LEU A 389 17.87 -12.95 32.52
C LEU A 389 18.29 -12.79 31.07
N LEU A 390 18.25 -11.56 30.53
CA LEU A 390 18.70 -11.29 29.16
C LEU A 390 20.19 -11.56 28.96
N GLN A 391 21.03 -11.15 29.91
CA GLN A 391 22.47 -11.43 29.88
C GLN A 391 22.75 -12.95 29.87
N SER A 392 21.92 -13.74 30.55
CA SER A 392 22.03 -15.20 30.55
C SER A 392 21.60 -15.83 29.22
N HIS A 393 20.75 -15.16 28.43
CA HIS A 393 20.28 -15.67 27.13
C HIS A 393 21.19 -15.28 25.97
N LEU A 394 21.57 -14.00 25.90
CA LEU A 394 22.18 -13.41 24.71
C LEU A 394 23.63 -13.00 24.92
N HIS A 395 24.12 -12.98 26.16
CA HIS A 395 25.49 -12.57 26.51
C HIS A 395 25.90 -11.22 25.89
N LEU A 396 24.95 -10.28 25.79
CA LEU A 396 25.18 -8.95 25.22
C LEU A 396 26.04 -8.09 26.13
N SER A 397 26.79 -7.17 25.54
CA SER A 397 27.62 -6.23 26.28
C SER A 397 26.77 -5.24 27.09
N ASP A 398 27.35 -4.68 28.15
CA ASP A 398 26.68 -3.64 28.96
C ASP A 398 26.28 -2.42 28.12
N GLN A 399 27.07 -2.09 27.09
CA GLN A 399 26.73 -1.02 26.15
C GLN A 399 25.39 -1.29 25.43
N VAL A 400 25.17 -2.52 24.96
CA VAL A 400 23.91 -2.89 24.31
C VAL A 400 22.78 -2.91 25.33
N MET A 401 23.01 -3.47 26.51
CA MET A 401 22.01 -3.51 27.58
C MET A 401 21.55 -2.11 28.02
N GLN A 402 22.45 -1.13 28.02
CA GLN A 402 22.15 0.27 28.33
C GLN A 402 21.41 1.00 27.19
N ALA A 403 21.53 0.52 25.96
CA ALA A 403 20.86 1.10 24.79
C ALA A 403 19.39 0.66 24.64
N LEU A 404 18.93 -0.33 25.43
CA LEU A 404 17.56 -0.82 25.39
C LEU A 404 16.55 0.26 25.80
N ALA A 405 15.45 0.37 25.04
CA ALA A 405 14.44 1.41 25.22
C ALA A 405 13.11 0.82 25.71
N ARG A 406 12.61 1.33 26.85
CA ARG A 406 11.31 0.92 27.41
C ARG A 406 10.12 1.46 26.62
N THR A 407 10.32 2.56 25.90
CA THR A 407 9.32 3.16 25.01
C THR A 407 9.57 2.66 23.60
N LYS A 408 8.51 2.11 22.98
CA LYS A 408 8.53 1.64 21.59
C LYS A 408 8.87 2.78 20.63
N SER A 409 9.71 2.49 19.62
CA SER A 409 10.03 3.41 18.52
C SER A 409 9.84 2.63 17.22
N PRO A 410 8.64 2.64 16.62
CA PRO A 410 8.28 1.71 15.56
C PRO A 410 9.17 1.86 14.32
N VAL A 411 9.69 3.07 14.07
CA VAL A 411 10.73 3.34 13.08
C VAL A 411 11.99 3.82 13.80
N VAL A 412 13.14 3.22 13.48
CA VAL A 412 14.45 3.52 14.06
C VAL A 412 15.39 4.16 13.03
N PRO A 413 16.39 4.95 13.48
CA PRO A 413 17.29 5.66 12.57
C PRO A 413 18.31 4.78 11.84
N ALA A 414 18.87 5.38 10.79
CA ALA A 414 20.07 4.96 10.07
C ALA A 414 21.33 4.99 10.94
#